data_AF-A0A1B9M363-F1
#
_entry.id   AF-A0A1B9M363-F1
#
_cell.length_a   1.000
_cell.length_b   1.000
_cell.length_c   1.000
_cell.angle_alpha   90.00
_cell.angle_beta   90.00
_cell.angle_gamma   90.00
#
_symmetry.space_group_name_H-M   'P 1'
#
loop_
_entity.id
_entity.type
_entity.pdbx_description
1 polymer ?
#
loop_
_entity_poly.entity_id
_entity_poly.type
_entity_poly.pdbx_seq_one_letter_code
_entity_poly.pdbx_strand_id
1 'polypeptide(L)'
;MSFVNAYVSEEDAKKYDLDNLWNKYNPWFIHMPEVLNSFDVHQHAWCVDKERGYWLFYCNYARNYEGPSDRPEPTSKEVFILHVDGQNIEFILDSSDLDPSDSVSTDLYPIQFAWEIVSMNPSSLPTMSKADLLTILKEALTVYKCSGLRNMEANNKAFFKFNF
;
A
#
# COMPACT_ATOMS: atom_id res chain seq x y z
N MET A 1 5.66 19.19 4.86
CA MET A 1 5.00 18.23 5.75
C MET A 1 5.49 16.84 5.40
N SER A 2 5.29 15.89 6.31
CA SER A 2 5.56 14.48 6.09
C SER A 2 4.25 13.73 5.85
N PHE A 3 4.35 12.53 5.28
CA PHE A 3 3.23 11.60 5.18
C PHE A 3 2.54 11.35 6.53
N VAL A 4 1.22 11.14 6.48
CA VAL A 4 0.38 10.71 7.61
C VAL A 4 -0.63 9.65 7.18
N ASN A 5 -0.89 8.66 8.03
CA ASN A 5 -2.00 7.73 7.81
C ASN A 5 -3.33 8.44 8.10
N ALA A 6 -4.24 8.42 7.13
CA ALA A 6 -5.53 9.09 7.25
C ALA A 6 -6.63 8.29 6.55
N TYR A 7 -7.86 8.55 6.93
CA TYR A 7 -9.00 8.23 6.10
C TYR A 7 -9.09 9.24 4.96
N VAL A 8 -9.47 8.76 3.78
CA VAL A 8 -9.67 9.60 2.59
C VAL A 8 -11.00 10.34 2.76
N SER A 9 -11.01 11.65 2.45
CA SER A 9 -12.26 12.42 2.41
C SER A 9 -13.11 12.03 1.19
N GLU A 10 -14.41 12.30 1.22
CA GLU A 10 -15.27 12.08 0.05
C GLU A 10 -14.80 12.89 -1.18
N GLU A 11 -14.28 14.10 -0.93
CA GLU A 11 -13.73 14.99 -1.96
C GLU A 11 -12.51 14.37 -2.63
N ASP A 12 -11.58 13.83 -1.85
CA ASP A 12 -10.37 13.19 -2.35
C ASP A 12 -10.68 11.85 -3.04
N ALA A 13 -11.61 11.06 -2.48
CA ALA A 13 -12.05 9.82 -3.09
C ALA A 13 -12.63 10.04 -4.49
N LYS A 14 -13.44 11.11 -4.66
CA LYS A 14 -13.97 11.52 -5.97
C LYS A 14 -12.87 12.10 -6.86
N LYS A 15 -12.01 12.97 -6.33
CA LYS A 15 -10.93 13.63 -7.09
C LYS A 15 -9.99 12.63 -7.73
N TYR A 16 -9.62 11.57 -7.00
CA TYR A 16 -8.66 10.56 -7.45
C TYR A 16 -9.32 9.27 -7.96
N ASP A 17 -10.65 9.25 -8.05
CA ASP A 17 -11.43 8.09 -8.50
C ASP A 17 -11.08 6.79 -7.73
N LEU A 18 -10.92 6.91 -6.40
CA LEU A 18 -10.41 5.82 -5.57
C LEU A 18 -11.39 4.64 -5.48
N ASP A 19 -12.69 4.88 -5.69
CA ASP A 19 -13.70 3.83 -5.74
C ASP A 19 -13.47 2.89 -6.92
N ASN A 20 -13.25 3.45 -8.12
CA ASN A 20 -12.93 2.64 -9.30
C ASN A 20 -11.56 2.00 -9.18
N LEU A 21 -10.58 2.70 -8.60
CA LEU A 21 -9.27 2.13 -8.32
C LEU A 21 -9.38 0.92 -7.39
N TRP A 22 -10.12 1.05 -6.29
CA TRP A 22 -10.38 -0.05 -5.37
C TRP A 22 -11.07 -1.23 -6.07
N ASN A 23 -12.14 -0.95 -6.82
CA ASN A 23 -12.91 -1.96 -7.54
C ASN A 23 -12.04 -2.75 -8.54
N LYS A 24 -11.08 -2.09 -9.21
CA LYS A 24 -10.12 -2.75 -10.13
C LYS A 24 -9.36 -3.90 -9.44
N TYR A 25 -8.92 -3.71 -8.20
CA TYR A 25 -8.15 -4.73 -7.46
C TYR A 25 -9.02 -5.59 -6.53
N ASN A 26 -10.31 -5.28 -6.41
CA ASN A 26 -11.27 -5.97 -5.57
C ASN A 26 -12.51 -6.45 -6.35
N PRO A 27 -12.38 -7.09 -7.52
CA PRO A 27 -13.51 -7.37 -8.42
C PRO A 27 -14.53 -8.39 -7.88
N TRP A 28 -14.18 -9.12 -6.81
CA TRP A 28 -15.04 -10.13 -6.18
C TRP A 28 -15.76 -9.61 -4.93
N PHE A 29 -15.45 -8.38 -4.50
CA PHE A 29 -16.15 -7.71 -3.42
C PHE A 29 -17.32 -6.91 -4.00
N ILE A 30 -18.24 -6.49 -3.13
CA ILE A 30 -19.26 -5.51 -3.53
C ILE A 30 -18.51 -4.26 -4.03
N HIS A 31 -18.97 -3.70 -5.15
CA HIS A 31 -18.32 -2.55 -5.76
C HIS A 31 -18.62 -1.27 -4.97
N MET A 32 -17.62 -0.40 -4.83
CA MET A 32 -17.85 0.97 -4.39
C MET A 32 -18.63 1.75 -5.46
N PRO A 33 -19.55 2.66 -5.08
CA PRO A 33 -19.86 3.11 -3.73
C PRO A 33 -20.94 2.28 -3.01
N GLU A 34 -21.46 1.19 -3.58
CA GLU A 34 -22.57 0.42 -2.98
C GLU A 34 -22.22 -0.09 -1.58
N VAL A 35 -20.94 -0.39 -1.35
CA VAL A 35 -20.42 -0.80 -0.04
C VAL A 35 -20.43 0.32 1.01
N LEU A 36 -20.42 1.59 0.60
CA LEU A 36 -20.45 2.75 1.51
C LEU A 36 -21.75 2.86 2.30
N ASN A 37 -22.76 2.03 2.03
CA ASN A 37 -23.99 1.95 2.83
C ASN A 37 -23.89 0.96 4.01
N SER A 38 -22.75 0.27 4.20
CA SER A 38 -22.53 -0.67 5.30
C SER A 38 -21.56 -0.12 6.35
N PHE A 39 -21.91 -0.28 7.64
CA PHE A 39 -21.17 0.25 8.79
C PHE A 39 -19.71 -0.22 8.87
N ASP A 40 -19.36 -1.37 8.25
CA ASP A 40 -18.03 -1.98 8.30
C ASP A 40 -17.10 -1.56 7.14
N VAL A 41 -17.60 -0.82 6.14
CA VAL A 41 -16.83 -0.54 4.90
C VAL A 41 -16.53 0.94 4.72
N HIS A 42 -16.70 1.72 5.79
CA HIS A 42 -16.44 3.14 5.74
C HIS A 42 -14.93 3.42 5.72
N GLN A 43 -14.54 4.08 4.61
CA GLN A 43 -13.34 4.88 4.42
C GLN A 43 -12.13 4.13 3.85
N HIS A 44 -11.86 4.42 2.57
CA HIS A 44 -10.53 4.27 2.00
C HIS A 44 -9.52 4.87 2.99
N ALA A 45 -8.49 4.09 3.31
CA ALA A 45 -7.40 4.54 4.15
C ALA A 45 -6.15 4.64 3.27
N TRP A 46 -5.38 5.69 3.47
CA TRP A 46 -4.16 5.95 2.71
C TRP A 46 -3.08 6.57 3.62
N CYS A 47 -1.88 6.63 3.07
CA CYS A 47 -0.80 7.42 3.64
C CYS A 47 -0.61 8.66 2.76
N VAL A 48 -0.87 9.86 3.27
CA VAL A 48 -0.95 11.08 2.44
C VAL A 48 0.00 12.17 2.93
N ASP A 49 0.66 12.83 1.98
CA ASP A 49 1.32 14.13 2.15
C ASP A 49 0.50 15.18 1.39
N LYS A 50 -0.33 15.92 2.13
CA LYS A 50 -1.25 16.90 1.54
C LYS A 50 -0.54 18.12 0.96
N GLU A 51 0.64 18.49 1.47
CA GLU A 51 1.37 19.65 0.95
C GLU A 51 1.94 19.37 -0.43
N ARG A 52 2.51 18.17 -0.60
CA ARG A 52 3.03 17.73 -1.91
C ARG A 52 1.92 17.20 -2.82
N GLY A 53 0.76 16.86 -2.27
CA GLY A 53 -0.33 16.21 -2.99
C GLY A 53 -0.02 14.74 -3.33
N TYR A 54 0.87 14.11 -2.56
CA TYR A 54 1.28 12.72 -2.77
C TYR A 54 0.51 11.79 -1.84
N TRP A 55 0.28 10.56 -2.28
CA TRP A 55 -0.36 9.55 -1.43
C TRP A 55 0.04 8.14 -1.82
N LEU A 56 0.04 7.24 -0.83
CA LEU A 56 0.20 5.81 -0.98
C LEU A 56 -1.10 5.12 -0.59
N PHE A 57 -1.62 4.28 -1.48
CA PHE A 57 -2.87 3.56 -1.30
C PHE A 57 -2.65 2.05 -1.44
N TYR A 58 -2.99 1.30 -0.39
CA TYR A 58 -3.01 -0.15 -0.43
C TYR A 58 -4.26 -0.64 -1.17
N CYS A 59 -4.09 -1.43 -2.22
CA CYS A 59 -5.18 -1.87 -3.07
C CYS A 59 -5.71 -3.26 -2.68
N ASN A 60 -4.86 -4.28 -2.76
CA ASN A 60 -5.08 -5.65 -2.28
C ASN A 60 -3.80 -6.49 -2.53
N TYR A 61 -3.83 -7.76 -2.15
CA TYR A 61 -2.87 -8.75 -2.61
C TYR A 61 -2.94 -8.98 -4.12
N ALA A 62 -1.77 -9.10 -4.75
CA ALA A 62 -1.64 -9.58 -6.11
C ALA A 62 -2.15 -11.02 -6.21
N ARG A 63 -2.70 -11.36 -7.37
CA ARG A 63 -3.33 -12.66 -7.64
C ARG A 63 -2.51 -13.46 -8.63
N ASN A 64 -2.39 -14.76 -8.35
CA ASN A 64 -1.90 -15.73 -9.31
C ASN A 64 -3.08 -16.31 -10.10
N TYR A 65 -3.08 -16.15 -11.42
CA TYR A 65 -4.11 -16.66 -12.31
C TYR A 65 -3.75 -18.00 -12.96
N GLU A 66 -2.50 -18.46 -12.77
CA GLU A 66 -1.97 -19.72 -13.32
C GLU A 66 -2.00 -20.86 -12.30
N GLY A 67 -2.71 -20.67 -11.19
CA GLY A 67 -2.85 -21.66 -10.13
C GLY A 67 -3.61 -22.93 -10.60
N PRO A 68 -3.45 -24.05 -9.88
CA PRO A 68 -4.17 -25.29 -10.20
C PRO A 68 -5.67 -25.19 -9.95
N SER A 69 -6.12 -24.20 -9.18
CA SER A 69 -7.53 -23.87 -9.07
C SER A 69 -7.94 -22.97 -10.25
N ASP A 70 -9.10 -23.23 -10.86
CA ASP A 70 -9.71 -22.36 -11.90
C ASP A 70 -10.13 -20.97 -11.34
N ARG A 71 -9.51 -20.52 -10.25
CA ARG A 71 -9.78 -19.29 -9.52
C ARG A 71 -8.48 -18.57 -9.22
N PRO A 72 -8.45 -17.22 -9.25
CA PRO A 72 -7.25 -16.48 -8.91
C PRO A 72 -6.85 -16.69 -7.44
N GLU A 73 -5.64 -17.20 -7.22
CA GLU A 73 -5.12 -17.52 -5.89
C GLU A 73 -4.44 -16.26 -5.28
N PRO A 74 -4.67 -15.97 -3.99
CA PRO A 74 -3.94 -14.89 -3.32
C PRO A 74 -2.45 -15.22 -3.24
N THR A 75 -1.60 -14.22 -3.49
CA THR A 75 -0.15 -14.31 -3.24
C THR A 75 0.21 -13.58 -1.94
N SER A 76 1.45 -13.73 -1.47
CA SER A 76 2.01 -12.89 -0.39
C SER A 76 2.26 -11.44 -0.82
N LYS A 77 2.15 -11.14 -2.12
CA LYS A 77 2.57 -9.87 -2.70
C LYS A 77 1.44 -8.86 -2.62
N GLU A 78 1.75 -7.65 -2.22
CA GLU A 78 0.81 -6.56 -2.00
C GLU A 78 0.91 -5.53 -3.12
N VAL A 79 -0.25 -5.06 -3.60
CA VAL A 79 -0.34 -4.01 -4.61
C VAL A 79 -0.57 -2.67 -3.93
N PHE A 80 0.32 -1.73 -4.20
CA PHE A 80 0.24 -0.35 -3.77
C PHE A 80 0.20 0.59 -4.97
N ILE A 81 -0.55 1.67 -4.84
CA ILE A 81 -0.46 2.81 -5.76
C ILE A 81 0.17 3.98 -5.02
N LEU A 82 1.30 4.46 -5.54
CA LEU A 82 1.90 5.72 -5.12
C LEU A 82 1.53 6.79 -6.15
N HIS A 83 0.85 7.84 -5.71
CA HIS A 83 0.54 9.00 -6.53
C HIS A 83 1.54 10.12 -6.28
N VAL A 84 2.20 10.56 -7.36
CA VAL A 84 3.20 11.64 -7.35
C VAL A 84 3.00 12.48 -8.60
N ASP A 85 3.01 13.80 -8.46
CA ASP A 85 2.89 14.76 -9.58
C ASP A 85 1.71 14.48 -10.53
N GLY A 86 0.56 14.07 -9.99
CA GLY A 86 -0.63 13.77 -10.79
C GLY A 86 -0.59 12.41 -11.51
N GLN A 87 0.42 11.58 -11.27
CA GLN A 87 0.59 10.28 -11.90
C GLN A 87 0.58 9.15 -10.87
N ASN A 88 -0.03 8.02 -11.24
CA ASN A 88 -0.07 6.82 -10.42
C ASN A 88 1.06 5.87 -10.82
N ILE A 89 1.86 5.45 -9.84
CA ILE A 89 2.83 4.37 -9.96
C ILE A 89 2.30 3.16 -9.22
N GLU A 90 2.14 2.04 -9.93
CA GLU A 90 1.83 0.76 -9.35
C GLU A 90 3.11 0.10 -8.85
N PHE A 91 3.11 -0.27 -7.57
CA PHE A 91 4.12 -1.10 -6.96
C PHE A 91 3.48 -2.44 -6.59
N ILE A 92 4.17 -3.53 -6.94
CA ILE A 92 3.92 -4.82 -6.31
C ILE A 92 5.09 -5.06 -5.37
N LEU A 93 4.78 -5.16 -4.08
CA LEU A 93 5.73 -5.38 -3.01
C LEU A 93 5.57 -6.79 -2.45
N ASP A 94 6.65 -7.37 -1.94
CA ASP A 94 6.59 -8.57 -1.10
C ASP A 94 7.01 -8.20 0.31
N SER A 95 6.36 -8.82 1.30
CA SER A 95 6.81 -8.78 2.69
C SER A 95 7.58 -10.08 2.96
N SER A 96 8.89 -10.04 2.76
CA SER A 96 9.77 -11.20 2.98
C SER A 96 10.22 -11.28 4.44
N ASP A 97 10.65 -12.46 4.86
CA ASP A 97 11.29 -12.62 6.16
C ASP A 97 12.57 -11.76 6.22
N LEU A 98 12.83 -11.16 7.38
CA LEU A 98 14.11 -10.50 7.61
C LEU A 98 15.25 -11.52 7.59
N ASP A 99 16.42 -11.09 7.14
CA ASP A 99 17.65 -11.83 7.38
C ASP A 99 17.78 -12.07 8.92
N PRO A 100 18.12 -13.29 9.37
CA PRO A 100 18.29 -13.58 10.79
C PRO A 100 19.23 -12.60 11.52
N SER A 101 20.25 -12.08 10.83
CA SER A 101 21.19 -11.10 11.37
C SER A 101 20.59 -9.70 11.56
N ASP A 102 19.50 -9.41 10.86
CA ASP A 102 18.77 -8.15 10.92
C ASP A 102 17.54 -8.21 11.85
N SER A 103 17.15 -9.42 12.27
CA SER A 103 16.03 -9.64 13.18
C SER A 103 16.30 -9.04 14.56
N VAL A 104 15.24 -8.53 15.18
CA VAL A 104 15.27 -7.99 16.54
C VAL A 104 14.45 -8.87 17.48
N SER A 105 14.49 -8.58 18.79
CA SER A 105 13.72 -9.35 19.77
C SER A 105 12.23 -9.41 19.41
N THR A 106 11.71 -10.63 19.28
CA THR A 106 10.28 -10.90 19.00
C THR A 106 9.37 -10.52 20.15
N ASP A 107 9.90 -10.37 21.37
CA ASP A 107 9.14 -9.90 22.53
C ASP A 107 8.77 -8.41 22.39
N LEU A 108 9.64 -7.61 21.75
CA LEU A 108 9.40 -6.20 21.47
C LEU A 108 8.66 -6.00 20.15
N TYR A 109 9.07 -6.75 19.11
CA TYR A 109 8.53 -6.65 17.77
C TYR A 109 8.10 -8.03 17.27
N PRO A 110 6.87 -8.46 17.58
CA PRO A 110 6.36 -9.75 17.11
C PRO A 110 6.09 -9.78 15.60
N ILE A 111 5.99 -8.61 14.95
CA ILE A 111 5.81 -8.49 13.49
C ILE A 111 7.13 -8.00 12.90
N GLN A 112 7.76 -8.81 12.06
CA GLN A 112 9.05 -8.49 11.47
C GLN A 112 9.11 -8.92 10.01
N PHE A 113 9.52 -8.03 9.12
CA PHE A 113 9.60 -8.31 7.68
C PHE A 113 10.47 -7.29 6.95
N ALA A 114 10.94 -7.61 5.76
CA ALA A 114 11.51 -6.66 4.81
C ALA A 114 10.53 -6.36 3.68
N TRP A 115 10.44 -5.09 3.30
CA TRP A 115 9.78 -4.70 2.06
C TRP A 115 10.74 -4.92 0.88
N GLU A 116 10.26 -5.67 -0.11
CA GLU A 116 10.94 -5.91 -1.38
C GLU A 116 10.10 -5.44 -2.56
N ILE A 117 10.73 -4.85 -3.58
CA ILE A 117 10.04 -4.49 -4.82
C ILE A 117 10.06 -5.69 -5.77
N VAL A 118 8.87 -6.22 -6.03
CA VAL A 118 8.67 -7.22 -7.08
C VAL A 118 8.53 -6.54 -8.43
N SER A 119 7.71 -5.48 -8.51
CA SER A 119 7.57 -4.69 -9.72
C SER A 119 7.20 -3.25 -9.43
N MET A 120 7.51 -2.37 -10.40
CA MET A 120 7.20 -0.95 -10.37
C MET A 120 6.82 -0.50 -11.79
N ASN A 121 5.66 0.14 -11.95
CA ASN A 121 5.17 0.60 -13.24
C ASN A 121 4.39 1.93 -13.13
N PRO A 122 4.81 3.01 -13.82
CA PRO A 122 6.05 3.12 -14.59
C PRO A 122 7.29 3.14 -13.69
N SER A 123 8.46 2.76 -14.23
CA SER A 123 9.71 2.75 -13.46
C SER A 123 10.29 4.14 -13.16
N SER A 124 9.76 5.18 -13.82
CA SER A 124 10.14 6.59 -13.66
C SER A 124 9.03 7.47 -14.21
N LEU A 125 8.98 8.72 -13.75
CA LEU A 125 8.11 9.75 -14.33
C LEU A 125 8.93 10.68 -15.22
N PRO A 126 8.31 11.42 -16.16
CA PRO A 126 9.01 12.47 -16.91
C PRO A 126 9.68 13.53 -16.02
N THR A 127 9.10 13.79 -14.84
CA THR A 127 9.57 14.78 -13.88
C THR A 127 10.46 14.22 -12.78
N MET A 128 10.56 12.89 -12.65
CA MET A 128 11.14 12.27 -11.46
C MET A 128 11.85 10.95 -11.76
N SER A 129 13.07 10.81 -11.24
CA SER A 129 13.86 9.60 -11.42
C SER A 129 13.29 8.42 -10.61
N LYS A 130 13.71 7.20 -10.97
CA LYS A 130 13.39 6.01 -10.18
C LYS A 130 13.85 6.16 -8.72
N ALA A 131 15.06 6.67 -8.49
CA ALA A 131 15.62 6.80 -7.14
C ALA A 131 14.81 7.77 -6.26
N ASP A 132 14.32 8.86 -6.84
CA ASP A 132 13.47 9.82 -6.13
C ASP A 132 12.12 9.20 -5.78
N LEU A 133 11.50 8.46 -6.71
CA LEU A 133 10.25 7.73 -6.46
C LEU A 133 10.42 6.68 -5.34
N LEU A 134 11.53 5.94 -5.33
CA LEU A 134 11.83 4.99 -4.26
C LEU A 134 12.05 5.68 -2.91
N THR A 135 12.62 6.89 -2.92
CA THR A 135 12.77 7.70 -1.70
C THR A 135 11.41 8.09 -1.15
N ILE A 136 10.50 8.58 -2.00
CA ILE A 136 9.12 8.92 -1.59
C ILE A 136 8.37 7.68 -1.12
N LEU A 137 8.53 6.53 -1.80
CA LEU A 137 7.92 5.28 -1.38
C LEU A 137 8.39 4.86 0.02
N LYS A 138 9.70 4.98 0.33
CA LYS A 138 10.24 4.70 1.67
C LYS A 138 9.67 5.65 2.72
N GLU A 139 9.55 6.94 2.42
CA GLU A 139 8.91 7.92 3.31
C GLU A 139 7.47 7.51 3.64
N ALA A 140 6.67 7.16 2.62
CA ALA A 140 5.29 6.74 2.79
C ALA A 140 5.17 5.40 3.54
N LEU A 141 5.95 4.38 3.16
CA LEU A 141 5.95 3.08 3.82
C LEU A 141 6.44 3.14 5.27
N THR A 142 7.33 4.09 5.60
CA THR A 142 7.76 4.29 6.98
C THR A 142 6.58 4.69 7.88
N VAL A 143 5.63 5.45 7.33
CA VAL A 143 4.41 5.87 8.03
C VAL A 143 3.32 4.81 7.94
N TYR A 144 3.12 4.19 6.78
CA TYR A 144 2.15 3.11 6.57
C TYR A 144 2.46 1.87 7.43
N LYS A 145 3.74 1.51 7.52
CA LYS A 145 4.26 0.31 8.18
C LYS A 145 3.70 -0.98 7.58
N CYS A 146 2.83 -1.70 8.30
CA CYS A 146 2.25 -2.96 7.82
C CYS A 146 0.74 -2.89 7.55
N SER A 147 0.03 -1.90 8.09
CA SER A 147 -1.44 -1.85 7.97
C SER A 147 -2.03 -0.44 7.92
N GLY A 148 -1.20 0.60 7.84
CA GLY A 148 -1.65 1.99 7.78
C GLY A 148 -2.59 2.35 8.93
N LEU A 149 -3.67 3.08 8.63
CA LEU A 149 -4.64 3.47 9.66
C LEU A 149 -5.49 2.28 10.18
N ARG A 150 -5.55 1.16 9.44
CA ARG A 150 -6.46 0.05 9.74
C ARG A 150 -6.04 -0.75 10.97
N ASN A 151 -4.75 -0.78 11.30
CA ASN A 151 -4.27 -1.46 12.51
C ASN A 151 -3.05 -0.75 13.12
N MET A 152 -3.33 0.30 13.90
CA MET A 152 -2.29 1.07 14.58
C MET A 152 -1.53 0.26 15.64
N GLU A 153 -2.16 -0.75 16.25
CA GLU A 153 -1.50 -1.60 17.24
C GLU A 153 -0.44 -2.49 16.58
N ALA A 154 -0.78 -3.17 15.48
CA ALA A 154 0.18 -3.96 14.70
C ALA A 154 1.34 -3.10 14.20
N ASN A 155 1.04 -1.90 13.70
CA ASN A 155 2.04 -0.91 13.29
C ASN A 155 3.02 -0.52 14.40
N ASN A 156 2.57 -0.44 15.67
CA ASN A 156 3.44 -0.12 16.80
C ASN A 156 4.32 -1.29 17.21
N LYS A 157 3.89 -2.52 16.89
CA LYS A 157 4.60 -3.78 17.17
C LYS A 157 5.39 -4.31 15.96
N ALA A 158 5.44 -3.54 14.88
CA ALA A 158 6.14 -3.91 13.66
C ALA A 158 7.55 -3.31 13.63
N PHE A 159 8.53 -4.16 13.33
CA PHE A 159 9.87 -3.76 12.90
C PHE A 159 10.03 -4.17 11.43
N PHE A 160 10.54 -3.28 10.59
CA PHE A 160 10.72 -3.59 9.18
C PHE A 160 11.92 -2.86 8.59
N LYS A 161 12.38 -3.36 7.45
CA LYS A 161 13.45 -2.77 6.64
C LYS A 161 13.03 -2.66 5.17
N PHE A 162 13.84 -1.97 4.39
CA PHE A 162 13.70 -1.86 2.93
C PHE A 162 14.89 -2.53 2.26
N ASN A 163 14.65 -3.47 1.36
CA ASN A 163 15.68 -4.20 0.59
C ASN A 163 15.93 -3.58 -0.81
N PHE A 164 15.55 -2.32 -1.00
CA PHE A 164 15.66 -1.56 -2.26
C PHE A 164 16.04 -0.11 -1.98
#